data_AF-A0A931AMT3-F1
#
_entry.id   AF-A0A931AMT3-F1
#
_cell.length_a   1.000
_cell.length_b   1.000
_cell.length_c   1.000
_cell.angle_alpha   90.00
_cell.angle_beta   90.00
_cell.angle_gamma   90.00
#
_symmetry.space_group_name_H-M   'P 1'
#
loop_
_entity.id
_entity.type
_entity.pdbx_description
1 polymer ?
#
loop_
_entity_poly.entity_id
_entity_poly.type
_entity_poly.pdbx_seq_one_letter_code
_entity_poly.pdbx_strand_id
1 'polypeptide(L)'
;MKRLVISGLILLLVLVVGAPVQARILIPLDDLEISEFNEEVGLIWNGNEEMIIQKMIIETGSSGNFLDLMPLPAEPAFNDTWNDNVFSITREAFINRQRGFEHPDYFFASPGDFAEMELIDQELVHSNETELVIEAINDFLTARDFNAIEITDTKADLIEGYLNRDIEYFHFRLISVPETLASRIDHWQFNSDTLFYPLDTNLTGNLHFTLIQPSPHLNFYDYHATDFINYIPPRLTRPDTLKEIEPELTDFFDTILIYTFFWELNL
;
A
#
# COMPACT_ATOMS: atom_id res chain seq x y z
N MET A 1 35.83 -11.11 -34.72
CA MET A 1 36.06 -10.76 -33.31
C MET A 1 35.20 -9.59 -32.83
N LYS A 2 35.30 -8.36 -33.38
CA LYS A 2 34.54 -7.18 -32.86
C LYS A 2 33.00 -7.30 -32.80
N ARG A 3 32.36 -8.16 -33.61
CA ARG A 3 30.89 -8.37 -33.58
C ARG A 3 30.39 -9.30 -32.47
N LEU A 4 31.24 -10.15 -31.88
CA LEU A 4 30.83 -11.07 -30.79
C LEU A 4 30.75 -10.35 -29.42
N VAL A 5 31.53 -9.30 -29.21
CA VAL A 5 31.56 -8.52 -27.96
C VAL A 5 30.26 -7.73 -27.77
N ILE A 6 29.67 -7.23 -28.86
CA ILE A 6 28.45 -6.40 -28.81
C ILE A 6 27.21 -7.25 -28.47
N SER A 7 27.11 -8.48 -28.99
CA SER A 7 26.02 -9.40 -28.62
C SER A 7 26.10 -9.86 -27.15
N GLY A 8 27.30 -9.95 -26.57
CA GLY A 8 27.46 -10.23 -25.14
C GLY A 8 26.97 -9.09 -24.25
N LEU A 9 27.21 -7.84 -24.66
CA LEU A 9 26.80 -6.66 -23.88
C LEU A 9 25.27 -6.43 -23.91
N ILE A 10 24.61 -6.75 -25.02
CA ILE A 10 23.14 -6.65 -25.13
C ILE A 10 22.44 -7.76 -24.34
N LEU A 11 23.02 -8.97 -24.27
CA LEU A 11 22.45 -10.06 -23.46
C LEU A 11 22.61 -9.83 -21.95
N LEU A 12 23.62 -9.07 -21.53
CA LEU A 12 23.83 -8.69 -20.12
C LEU A 12 22.80 -7.65 -19.62
N LEU A 13 22.16 -6.91 -20.54
CA LEU A 13 21.17 -5.87 -20.20
C LEU A 13 19.75 -6.42 -19.95
N VAL A 14 19.56 -7.74 -20.06
CA VAL A 14 18.25 -8.42 -19.86
C VAL A 14 18.23 -9.22 -18.53
N LEU A 15 19.26 -9.04 -17.70
CA LEU A 15 19.16 -9.32 -16.25
C LEU A 15 18.71 -8.07 -15.50
N VAL A 16 17.55 -7.54 -15.91
CA VAL A 16 16.66 -6.90 -14.92
C VAL A 16 16.16 -8.06 -14.07
N VAL A 17 16.92 -8.38 -13.03
CA VAL A 17 16.36 -9.06 -11.88
C VAL A 17 15.27 -8.11 -11.39
N GLY A 18 14.01 -8.52 -11.50
CA GLY A 18 12.95 -7.81 -10.78
C GLY A 18 13.37 -7.80 -9.33
N ALA A 19 13.68 -6.61 -8.80
CA ALA A 19 13.78 -6.45 -7.36
C ALA A 19 12.46 -6.96 -6.77
N PRO A 20 12.48 -7.64 -5.61
CA PRO A 20 11.24 -8.02 -4.96
C PRO A 20 10.41 -6.75 -4.76
N VAL A 21 9.29 -6.70 -5.49
CA VAL A 21 8.22 -5.72 -5.33
C VAL A 21 7.55 -6.06 -4.02
N GLN A 22 7.38 -5.06 -3.19
CA GLN A 22 7.16 -5.25 -1.77
C GLN A 22 6.13 -4.20 -1.29
N ALA A 23 6.31 -3.43 -0.21
CA ALA A 23 5.28 -2.52 0.33
C ALA A 23 5.80 -1.35 1.22
N ARG A 24 6.08 -1.62 2.51
CA ARG A 24 6.21 -0.68 3.63
C ARG A 24 7.29 -1.15 4.61
N ILE A 25 7.90 -0.30 5.43
CA ILE A 25 8.86 -0.80 6.44
C ILE A 25 8.13 -1.02 7.78
N LEU A 26 8.07 -2.27 8.25
CA LEU A 26 7.48 -2.67 9.53
C LEU A 26 8.56 -3.19 10.49
N ILE A 27 8.69 -2.55 11.65
CA ILE A 27 9.75 -2.83 12.63
C ILE A 27 9.13 -3.22 13.98
N PRO A 28 9.19 -4.52 14.36
CA PRO A 28 8.85 -4.95 15.72
C PRO A 28 9.71 -4.23 16.77
N LEU A 29 9.07 -3.73 17.83
CA LEU A 29 9.72 -3.04 18.95
C LEU A 29 9.84 -3.95 20.20
N ASP A 30 9.03 -5.00 20.24
CA ASP A 30 9.03 -6.07 21.25
C ASP A 30 9.55 -7.39 20.64
N ASP A 31 9.66 -8.45 21.47
CA ASP A 31 9.91 -9.83 21.01
C ASP A 31 8.63 -10.41 20.37
N LEU A 32 8.35 -9.91 19.16
CA LEU A 32 7.12 -10.09 18.40
C LEU A 32 7.43 -10.72 17.04
N GLU A 33 6.90 -11.91 16.81
CA GLU A 33 6.97 -12.60 15.51
C GLU A 33 5.63 -12.45 14.77
N ILE A 34 5.70 -11.91 13.55
CA ILE A 34 4.57 -11.82 12.61
C ILE A 34 4.48 -13.17 11.87
N SER A 35 3.40 -13.93 12.09
CA SER A 35 3.17 -15.22 11.43
C SER A 35 2.50 -15.07 10.06
N GLU A 36 1.64 -14.06 9.90
CA GLU A 36 0.97 -13.74 8.65
C GLU A 36 0.84 -12.22 8.47
N PHE A 37 1.03 -11.76 7.23
CA PHE A 37 0.86 -10.36 6.82
C PHE A 37 0.10 -10.32 5.50
N ASN A 38 -1.02 -9.60 5.47
CA ASN A 38 -1.77 -9.30 4.25
C ASN A 38 -2.24 -7.86 4.28
N GLU A 39 -2.43 -7.25 3.11
CA GLU A 39 -2.97 -5.90 3.00
C GLU A 39 -4.04 -5.81 1.90
N GLU A 40 -5.16 -5.16 2.20
CA GLU A 40 -6.16 -4.75 1.21
C GLU A 40 -6.01 -3.24 0.97
N VAL A 41 -5.86 -2.83 -0.30
CA VAL A 41 -5.57 -1.42 -0.66
C VAL A 41 -6.57 -0.92 -1.69
N GLY A 42 -7.26 0.15 -1.34
CA GLY A 42 -8.18 0.91 -2.19
C GLY A 42 -7.47 2.15 -2.71
N LEU A 43 -7.06 2.12 -3.98
CA LEU A 43 -6.52 3.28 -4.68
C LEU A 43 -7.65 3.97 -5.44
N ILE A 44 -7.77 5.28 -5.29
CA ILE A 44 -8.88 6.06 -5.85
C ILE A 44 -8.29 7.33 -6.42
N TRP A 45 -8.30 7.51 -7.74
CA TRP A 45 -7.58 8.61 -8.38
C TRP A 45 -8.39 9.26 -9.50
N ASN A 46 -8.63 10.56 -9.42
CA ASN A 46 -9.43 11.31 -10.41
C ASN A 46 -8.61 11.94 -11.54
N GLY A 47 -7.28 11.84 -11.50
CA GLY A 47 -6.37 12.46 -12.46
C GLY A 47 -5.49 13.58 -11.88
N ASN A 48 -5.89 14.18 -10.75
CA ASN A 48 -5.13 15.24 -10.06
C ASN A 48 -5.07 15.03 -8.53
N GLU A 49 -5.91 14.14 -8.01
CA GLU A 49 -6.04 13.82 -6.60
C GLU A 49 -6.12 12.30 -6.45
N GLU A 50 -5.41 11.77 -5.46
CA GLU A 50 -5.33 10.36 -5.10
C GLU A 50 -5.80 10.16 -3.66
N MET A 51 -6.54 9.10 -3.39
CA MET A 51 -6.83 8.61 -2.06
C MET A 51 -6.39 7.15 -1.96
N ILE A 52 -5.59 6.88 -0.94
CA ILE A 52 -5.16 5.54 -0.55
C ILE A 52 -5.95 5.20 0.71
N ILE A 53 -6.85 4.23 0.62
CA ILE A 53 -7.46 3.58 1.79
C ILE A 53 -6.76 2.23 1.94
N GLN A 54 -6.40 1.86 3.16
CA GLN A 54 -5.66 0.63 3.39
C GLN A 54 -6.13 -0.10 4.63
N LYS A 55 -6.33 -1.41 4.50
CA LYS A 55 -6.54 -2.35 5.60
C LYS A 55 -5.32 -3.24 5.74
N MET A 56 -4.53 -3.02 6.78
CA MET A 56 -3.44 -3.91 7.17
C MET A 56 -4.00 -5.05 8.03
N ILE A 57 -3.60 -6.28 7.75
CA ILE A 57 -4.00 -7.50 8.47
C ILE A 57 -2.73 -8.24 8.91
N ILE A 58 -2.60 -8.49 10.21
CA ILE A 58 -1.45 -9.17 10.80
C ILE A 58 -1.94 -10.27 11.73
N GLU A 59 -1.30 -11.43 11.69
CA GLU A 59 -1.33 -12.41 12.78
C GLU A 59 0.02 -12.42 13.50
N THR A 60 0.01 -12.46 14.83
CA THR A 60 1.22 -12.51 15.67
C THR A 60 1.15 -13.61 16.72
N GLY A 61 2.31 -14.19 17.04
CA GLY A 61 2.44 -15.20 18.10
C GLY A 61 2.50 -14.65 19.53
N SER A 62 2.49 -13.32 19.70
CA SER A 62 2.49 -12.60 20.97
C SER A 62 1.83 -11.22 20.79
N SER A 63 1.42 -10.57 21.88
CA SER A 63 1.02 -9.15 21.85
C SER A 63 2.24 -8.25 22.00
N GLY A 64 2.30 -7.15 21.25
CA GLY A 64 3.42 -6.20 21.31
C GLY A 64 3.18 -4.97 20.43
N ASN A 65 4.25 -4.23 20.16
CA ASN A 65 4.23 -3.00 19.37
C ASN A 65 5.13 -3.12 18.13
N PHE A 66 4.78 -2.39 17.09
CA PHE A 66 5.65 -2.16 15.94
C PHE A 66 5.61 -0.70 15.49
N LEU A 67 6.72 -0.25 14.90
CA LEU A 67 6.79 0.96 14.11
C LEU A 67 6.46 0.61 12.65
N ASP A 68 5.38 1.19 12.13
CA ASP A 68 5.01 1.18 10.72
C ASP A 68 5.50 2.49 10.08
N LEU A 69 6.36 2.33 9.08
CA LEU A 69 6.98 3.40 8.30
C LEU A 69 6.43 3.32 6.87
N MET A 70 5.50 4.22 6.57
CA MET A 70 4.81 4.35 5.28
C MET A 70 5.40 5.52 4.48
N PRO A 71 6.14 5.27 3.39
CA PRO A 71 6.59 6.32 2.48
C PRO A 71 5.42 6.84 1.64
N LEU A 72 5.37 8.15 1.44
CA LEU A 72 4.27 8.87 0.80
C LEU A 72 4.79 9.76 -0.35
N PRO A 73 4.02 9.90 -1.45
CA PRO A 73 4.49 10.60 -2.66
C PRO A 73 4.47 12.13 -2.51
N ALA A 74 3.72 12.62 -1.53
CA ALA A 74 3.52 14.03 -1.21
C ALA A 74 3.04 14.15 0.25
N GLU A 75 2.95 15.38 0.75
CA GLU A 75 2.31 15.66 2.05
C GLU A 75 0.83 15.22 2.02
N PRO A 76 0.39 14.29 2.88
CA PRO A 76 -1.01 13.86 2.94
C PRO A 76 -1.91 14.94 3.56
N ALA A 77 -3.07 15.13 2.96
CA ALA A 77 -4.24 15.61 3.69
C ALA A 77 -4.82 14.45 4.50
N PHE A 78 -4.69 14.51 5.83
CA PHE A 78 -5.39 13.60 6.73
C PHE A 78 -6.88 13.97 6.79
N ASN A 79 -7.78 13.01 6.63
CA ASN A 79 -9.22 13.25 6.56
C ASN A 79 -10.01 12.13 7.24
N ASP A 80 -10.23 12.26 8.55
CA ASP A 80 -10.79 11.26 9.47
C ASP A 80 -12.23 10.75 9.16
N THR A 81 -12.81 11.06 7.99
CA THR A 81 -14.19 10.71 7.61
C THR A 81 -14.35 9.37 6.88
N TRP A 82 -13.28 8.79 6.35
CA TRP A 82 -13.34 7.54 5.57
C TRP A 82 -13.52 6.30 6.44
N ASN A 83 -14.39 5.37 6.01
CA ASN A 83 -14.75 4.15 6.76
C ASN A 83 -14.47 2.85 5.95
N ASP A 84 -14.56 1.68 6.61
CA ASP A 84 -14.35 0.33 6.01
C ASP A 84 -15.41 -0.07 4.95
N ASN A 85 -16.36 0.81 4.66
CA ASN A 85 -17.48 0.52 3.77
C ASN A 85 -17.03 0.58 2.29
N VAL A 86 -15.95 1.31 1.96
CA VAL A 86 -15.43 1.39 0.58
C VAL A 86 -14.98 0.00 0.07
N PHE A 87 -14.21 -0.75 0.87
CA PHE A 87 -13.77 -2.10 0.50
C PHE A 87 -14.94 -3.06 0.35
N SER A 88 -15.74 -3.16 1.40
CA SER A 88 -16.85 -4.10 1.48
C SER A 88 -17.92 -3.83 0.41
N ILE A 89 -18.29 -2.56 0.16
CA ILE A 89 -19.27 -2.23 -0.88
C ILE A 89 -18.68 -2.26 -2.29
N THR A 90 -17.43 -1.84 -2.53
CA THR A 90 -16.83 -2.00 -3.87
C THR A 90 -16.81 -3.47 -4.27
N ARG A 91 -16.52 -4.36 -3.31
CA ARG A 91 -16.57 -5.81 -3.46
C ARG A 91 -18.01 -6.32 -3.65
N GLU A 92 -18.98 -5.93 -2.82
CA GLU A 92 -20.38 -6.33 -2.99
C GLU A 92 -20.98 -5.86 -4.32
N ALA A 93 -20.70 -4.62 -4.73
CA ALA A 93 -21.10 -4.07 -6.02
C ALA A 93 -20.48 -4.86 -7.17
N PHE A 94 -19.26 -5.38 -7.02
CA PHE A 94 -18.62 -6.24 -8.01
C PHE A 94 -19.24 -7.64 -8.05
N ILE A 95 -19.38 -8.32 -6.89
CA ILE A 95 -19.97 -9.65 -6.74
C ILE A 95 -21.39 -9.69 -7.34
N ASN A 96 -22.26 -8.77 -6.92
CA ASN A 96 -23.68 -8.76 -7.31
C ASN A 96 -23.91 -8.50 -8.81
N ARG A 97 -22.89 -8.04 -9.53
CA ARG A 97 -22.96 -7.67 -10.95
C ARG A 97 -22.24 -8.66 -11.87
N GLN A 98 -21.54 -9.65 -11.31
CA GLN A 98 -20.85 -10.71 -12.04
C GLN A 98 -21.77 -11.94 -12.22
N ARG A 99 -22.25 -12.18 -13.44
CA ARG A 99 -22.83 -13.48 -13.85
C ARG A 99 -21.85 -14.22 -14.75
N GLY A 100 -21.29 -15.33 -14.26
CA GLY A 100 -20.67 -16.36 -15.12
C GLY A 100 -19.15 -16.32 -15.29
N PHE A 101 -18.41 -15.77 -14.33
CA PHE A 101 -16.95 -15.98 -14.21
C PHE A 101 -16.66 -16.66 -12.86
N GLU A 102 -15.73 -17.62 -12.87
CA GLU A 102 -15.10 -18.13 -11.65
C GLU A 102 -14.03 -17.11 -11.23
N HIS A 103 -14.07 -16.68 -9.96
CA HIS A 103 -13.09 -15.76 -9.35
C HIS A 103 -12.45 -16.47 -8.15
N PRO A 104 -11.25 -16.07 -7.70
CA PRO A 104 -10.64 -16.63 -6.49
C PRO A 104 -11.56 -16.49 -5.26
N ASP A 105 -11.63 -17.53 -4.43
CA ASP A 105 -12.58 -17.59 -3.31
C ASP A 105 -12.43 -16.43 -2.31
N TYR A 106 -11.23 -15.85 -2.18
CA TYR A 106 -10.97 -14.71 -1.30
C TYR A 106 -11.74 -13.44 -1.72
N PHE A 107 -12.10 -13.27 -3.01
CA PHE A 107 -12.98 -12.18 -3.44
C PHE A 107 -14.39 -12.25 -2.84
N PHE A 108 -14.78 -13.42 -2.33
CA PHE A 108 -16.07 -13.65 -1.67
C PHE A 108 -15.92 -13.87 -0.16
N ALA A 109 -14.71 -13.85 0.39
CA ALA A 109 -14.48 -13.98 1.82
C ALA A 109 -15.12 -12.79 2.55
N SER A 110 -16.14 -13.05 3.38
CA SER A 110 -16.66 -12.05 4.32
C SER A 110 -15.48 -11.49 5.14
N PRO A 111 -15.50 -10.21 5.57
CA PRO A 111 -14.46 -9.73 6.47
C PRO A 111 -14.43 -10.66 7.68
N GLY A 112 -13.24 -11.15 8.04
CA GLY A 112 -13.08 -11.98 9.23
C GLY A 112 -13.45 -11.19 10.49
N ASP A 113 -13.74 -11.91 11.57
CA ASP A 113 -13.77 -11.30 12.91
C ASP A 113 -12.32 -10.99 13.32
N PHE A 114 -11.80 -9.85 12.86
CA PHE A 114 -10.47 -9.36 13.21
C PHE A 114 -10.50 -8.65 14.58
N ALA A 115 -9.47 -8.84 15.40
CA ALA A 115 -9.20 -7.90 16.47
C ALA A 115 -8.76 -6.53 15.90
N GLU A 116 -8.95 -5.45 16.65
CA GLU A 116 -8.50 -4.12 16.26
C GLU A 116 -7.04 -3.89 16.71
N MET A 117 -6.19 -3.31 15.86
CA MET A 117 -4.88 -2.80 16.29
C MET A 117 -4.98 -1.32 16.68
N GLU A 118 -4.41 -0.98 17.82
CA GLU A 118 -4.48 0.37 18.40
C GLU A 118 -3.34 1.24 17.84
N LEU A 119 -3.67 2.39 17.25
CA LEU A 119 -2.68 3.43 16.96
C LEU A 119 -2.37 4.17 18.27
N ILE A 120 -1.14 4.01 18.75
CA ILE A 120 -0.67 4.66 19.97
C ILE A 120 -0.28 6.11 19.68
N ASP A 121 0.46 6.35 18.58
CA ASP A 121 0.82 7.68 18.10
C ASP A 121 1.30 7.67 16.64
N GLN A 122 1.38 8.83 16.00
CA GLN A 122 1.88 8.99 14.63
C GLN A 122 2.61 10.32 14.41
N GLU A 123 3.52 10.36 13.44
CA GLU A 123 4.25 11.56 13.06
C GLU A 123 4.55 11.54 11.55
N LEU A 124 4.45 12.71 10.90
CA LEU A 124 4.83 12.87 9.50
C LEU A 124 6.19 13.58 9.44
N VAL A 125 7.15 12.93 8.81
CA VAL A 125 8.50 13.45 8.58
C VAL A 125 8.68 13.75 7.10
N HIS A 126 9.28 14.91 6.79
CA HIS A 126 9.76 15.27 5.45
C HIS A 126 11.28 15.36 5.50
N SER A 127 11.97 14.53 4.72
CA SER A 127 13.43 14.47 4.67
C SER A 127 13.90 13.93 3.32
N ASN A 128 15.07 14.38 2.88
CA ASN A 128 15.75 13.90 1.69
C ASN A 128 17.09 13.19 1.97
N GLU A 129 17.42 12.95 3.24
CA GLU A 129 18.62 12.24 3.68
C GLU A 129 18.25 11.04 4.56
N THR A 130 18.78 9.86 4.25
CA THR A 130 18.49 8.58 4.93
C THR A 130 18.83 8.66 6.42
N GLU A 131 19.98 9.25 6.76
CA GLU A 131 20.44 9.43 8.13
C GLU A 131 19.48 10.28 8.97
N LEU A 132 18.88 11.33 8.38
CA LEU A 132 17.90 12.18 9.06
C LEU A 132 16.56 11.46 9.28
N VAL A 133 16.14 10.57 8.36
CA VAL A 133 14.97 9.70 8.59
C VAL A 133 15.25 8.73 9.75
N ILE A 134 16.45 8.14 9.80
CA ILE A 134 16.87 7.24 10.88
C ILE A 134 17.01 7.96 12.24
N GLU A 135 17.51 9.20 12.26
CA GLU A 135 17.54 10.06 13.45
C GLU A 135 16.10 10.34 13.93
N ALA A 136 15.22 10.77 13.03
CA ALA A 136 13.81 11.04 13.35
C ALA A 136 13.06 9.81 13.87
N ILE A 137 13.33 8.60 13.35
CA ILE A 137 12.76 7.35 13.87
C ILE A 137 13.15 7.14 15.34
N ASN A 138 14.42 7.37 15.69
CA ASN A 138 14.92 7.18 17.04
C ASN A 138 14.41 8.25 18.00
N ASP A 139 14.30 9.51 17.56
CA ASP A 139 13.67 10.59 18.33
C ASP A 139 12.17 10.33 18.55
N PHE A 140 11.45 9.88 17.51
CA PHE A 140 10.04 9.50 17.59
C PHE A 140 9.80 8.43 18.65
N LEU A 141 10.60 7.35 18.64
CA LEU A 141 10.51 6.26 19.61
C LEU A 141 10.92 6.68 21.03
N THR A 142 12.02 7.44 21.15
CA THR A 142 12.53 7.90 22.46
C THR A 142 11.55 8.85 23.15
N ALA A 143 10.85 9.70 22.39
CA ALA A 143 9.80 10.58 22.91
C ALA A 143 8.58 9.81 23.48
N ARG A 144 8.47 8.51 23.20
CA ARG A 144 7.34 7.64 23.55
C ARG A 144 7.73 6.51 24.51
N ASP A 145 8.85 6.70 25.22
CA ASP A 145 9.45 5.75 26.17
C ASP A 145 9.90 4.40 25.57
N PHE A 146 10.02 4.29 24.24
CA PHE A 146 10.65 3.15 23.56
C PHE A 146 12.17 3.34 23.47
N ASN A 147 12.91 2.22 23.42
CA ASN A 147 14.35 2.27 23.18
C ASN A 147 14.64 2.66 21.73
N ALA A 148 15.71 3.42 21.52
CA ALA A 148 16.30 3.59 20.19
C ALA A 148 16.63 2.22 19.55
N ILE A 149 16.39 2.10 18.25
CA ILE A 149 16.51 0.87 17.48
C ILE A 149 17.67 0.94 16.48
N GLU A 150 18.36 -0.18 16.29
CA GLU A 150 19.36 -0.32 15.24
C GLU A 150 18.66 -0.59 13.90
N ILE A 151 18.63 0.43 13.03
CA ILE A 151 18.15 0.27 11.66
C ILE A 151 19.22 -0.50 10.88
N THR A 152 18.97 -1.80 10.71
CA THR A 152 19.77 -2.71 9.88
C THR A 152 19.94 -2.19 8.45
N ASP A 153 21.12 -2.37 7.84
CA ASP A 153 21.46 -1.97 6.45
C ASP A 153 20.28 -2.19 5.46
N THR A 154 19.68 -3.38 5.42
CA THR A 154 18.55 -3.71 4.52
C THR A 154 17.31 -2.81 4.68
N LYS A 155 17.09 -2.20 5.86
CA LYS A 155 16.01 -1.22 6.07
C LYS A 155 16.45 0.20 5.70
N ALA A 156 17.72 0.54 5.89
CA ALA A 156 18.29 1.79 5.41
C ALA A 156 18.30 1.83 3.87
N ASP A 157 18.66 0.73 3.21
CA ASP A 157 18.61 0.56 1.75
C ASP A 157 17.18 0.81 1.20
N LEU A 158 16.14 0.39 1.92
CA LEU A 158 14.74 0.65 1.54
C LEU A 158 14.39 2.14 1.64
N ILE A 159 14.78 2.82 2.74
CA ILE A 159 14.59 4.28 2.90
C ILE A 159 15.35 5.02 1.79
N GLU A 160 16.62 4.68 1.54
CA GLU A 160 17.43 5.26 0.47
C GLU A 160 16.80 5.00 -0.91
N GLY A 161 16.19 3.83 -1.11
CA GLY A 161 15.45 3.48 -2.32
C GLY A 161 14.24 4.38 -2.58
N TYR A 162 13.52 4.82 -1.55
CA TYR A 162 12.44 5.80 -1.68
C TYR A 162 12.98 7.21 -1.96
N LEU A 163 13.99 7.65 -1.20
CA LEU A 163 14.61 8.96 -1.37
C LEU A 163 15.21 9.16 -2.77
N ASN A 164 15.85 8.12 -3.33
CA ASN A 164 16.39 8.12 -4.70
C ASN A 164 15.31 8.23 -5.81
N ARG A 165 14.02 8.17 -5.45
CA ARG A 165 12.86 8.35 -6.36
C ARG A 165 12.08 9.64 -6.07
N ASP A 166 12.68 10.56 -5.32
CA ASP A 166 12.09 11.83 -4.84
C ASP A 166 10.89 11.64 -3.88
N ILE A 167 10.78 10.48 -3.22
CA ILE A 167 9.73 10.15 -2.24
C ILE A 167 10.24 10.51 -0.83
N GLU A 168 10.08 11.80 -0.49
CA GLU A 168 10.68 12.43 0.70
C GLU A 168 9.78 12.44 1.96
N TYR A 169 8.51 12.05 1.84
CA TYR A 169 7.57 12.02 2.97
C TYR A 169 7.47 10.63 3.59
N PHE A 170 7.56 10.56 4.92
CA PHE A 170 7.47 9.32 5.68
C PHE A 170 6.49 9.48 6.83
N HIS A 171 5.44 8.68 6.84
CA HIS A 171 4.47 8.63 7.92
C HIS A 171 4.83 7.49 8.89
N PHE A 172 5.28 7.89 10.08
CA PHE A 172 5.60 7.00 11.19
C PHE A 172 4.33 6.73 11.99
N ARG A 173 4.02 5.47 12.28
CA ARG A 173 2.91 5.06 13.13
C ARG A 173 3.39 4.04 14.16
N LEU A 174 3.17 4.31 15.43
CA LEU A 174 3.38 3.37 16.53
C LEU A 174 2.07 2.62 16.76
N ILE A 175 2.06 1.31 16.49
CA ILE A 175 0.86 0.48 16.54
C ILE A 175 1.05 -0.67 17.53
N SER A 176 0.04 -0.89 18.36
CA SER A 176 -0.07 -2.00 19.31
C SER A 176 -0.97 -3.11 18.73
N VAL A 177 -0.49 -4.35 18.76
CA VAL A 177 -1.14 -5.53 18.17
C VAL A 177 -1.36 -6.62 19.22
N PRO A 178 -2.55 -7.25 19.28
CA PRO A 178 -2.84 -8.35 20.20
C PRO A 178 -2.33 -9.71 19.67
N GLU A 179 -2.21 -10.71 20.54
CA GLU A 179 -1.86 -12.11 20.21
C GLU A 179 -3.03 -12.82 19.49
N THR A 180 -3.33 -12.41 18.25
CA THR A 180 -4.37 -12.98 17.38
C THR A 180 -4.28 -12.34 15.99
N LEU A 181 -4.98 -12.91 15.01
CA LEU A 181 -5.31 -12.22 13.77
C LEU A 181 -6.04 -10.90 14.07
N ALA A 182 -5.45 -9.80 13.64
CA ALA A 182 -5.91 -8.44 13.87
C ALA A 182 -5.88 -7.62 12.57
N SER A 183 -6.63 -6.52 12.52
CA SER A 183 -6.62 -5.58 11.40
C SER A 183 -6.65 -4.13 11.86
N ARG A 184 -6.10 -3.25 11.02
CA ARG A 184 -6.19 -1.80 11.15
C ARG A 184 -6.50 -1.17 9.80
N ILE A 185 -7.28 -0.10 9.81
CA ILE A 185 -7.54 0.71 8.63
C ILE A 185 -6.97 2.10 8.81
N ASP A 186 -6.28 2.58 7.79
CA ASP A 186 -5.76 3.94 7.68
C ASP A 186 -6.06 4.49 6.27
N HIS A 187 -6.08 5.81 6.13
CA HIS A 187 -6.37 6.50 4.89
C HIS A 187 -5.42 7.69 4.69
N TRP A 188 -5.15 8.04 3.43
CA TRP A 188 -4.40 9.23 3.05
C TRP A 188 -4.96 9.82 1.77
N GLN A 189 -4.91 11.14 1.63
CA GLN A 189 -5.37 11.88 0.46
C GLN A 189 -4.25 12.81 -0.03
N PHE A 190 -3.95 12.79 -1.33
CA PHE A 190 -2.82 13.49 -1.95
C PHE A 190 -3.28 14.29 -3.16
N ASN A 191 -2.67 15.46 -3.37
CA ASN A 191 -2.72 16.13 -4.66
C ASN A 191 -1.63 15.51 -5.55
N SER A 192 -2.00 14.57 -6.43
CA SER A 192 -1.09 13.81 -7.29
C SER A 192 -1.66 13.59 -8.69
N ASP A 193 -0.86 13.87 -9.73
CA ASP A 193 -1.14 13.58 -11.14
C ASP A 193 -0.62 12.18 -11.58
N THR A 194 -0.17 11.36 -10.62
CA THR A 194 0.22 9.96 -10.83
C THR A 194 -0.37 9.07 -9.74
N LEU A 195 -0.56 7.79 -10.05
CA LEU A 195 -0.93 6.79 -9.04
C LEU A 195 0.32 6.32 -8.29
N PHE A 196 0.28 6.37 -6.97
CA PHE A 196 1.36 5.88 -6.13
C PHE A 196 0.83 4.92 -5.08
N TYR A 197 1.52 3.80 -4.96
CA TYR A 197 1.49 3.01 -3.74
C TYR A 197 2.93 2.53 -3.50
N PRO A 198 3.45 2.62 -2.27
CA PRO A 198 4.80 2.16 -1.99
C PRO A 198 4.83 0.64 -2.15
N LEU A 199 5.73 0.14 -3.00
CA LEU A 199 5.95 -1.28 -3.21
C LEU A 199 7.42 -1.69 -2.94
N ASP A 200 8.01 -1.22 -1.83
CA ASP A 200 9.26 -1.74 -1.25
C ASP A 200 9.12 -1.92 0.30
N THR A 201 9.30 -3.14 0.85
CA THR A 201 9.01 -3.65 2.23
C THR A 201 10.12 -4.56 2.75
N ASN A 202 10.13 -4.81 4.05
CA ASN A 202 10.89 -5.89 4.68
C ASN A 202 10.05 -7.14 5.04
N LEU A 203 8.81 -7.26 4.54
CA LEU A 203 7.91 -8.41 4.78
C LEU A 203 7.65 -9.26 3.52
N THR A 204 7.07 -10.44 3.74
CA THR A 204 6.53 -11.37 2.73
C THR A 204 5.04 -11.54 3.00
N GLY A 205 4.20 -11.50 1.96
CA GLY A 205 2.74 -11.51 2.16
C GLY A 205 1.94 -11.29 0.88
N ASN A 206 0.61 -11.23 1.01
CA ASN A 206 -0.28 -10.95 -0.12
C ASN A 206 -0.84 -9.53 -0.03
N LEU A 207 -0.83 -8.83 -1.17
CA LEU A 207 -1.29 -7.45 -1.28
C LEU A 207 -2.37 -7.36 -2.37
N HIS A 208 -3.59 -7.01 -1.94
CA HIS A 208 -4.80 -7.04 -2.75
C HIS A 208 -5.25 -5.63 -3.11
N PHE A 209 -5.15 -5.26 -4.39
CA PHE A 209 -5.53 -3.93 -4.86
C PHE A 209 -6.95 -3.89 -5.42
N THR A 210 -7.65 -2.82 -5.07
CA THR A 210 -8.82 -2.29 -5.75
C THR A 210 -8.48 -0.89 -6.25
N LEU A 211 -8.39 -0.67 -7.56
CA LEU A 211 -8.18 0.68 -8.12
C LEU A 211 -9.45 1.21 -8.77
N ILE A 212 -9.79 2.46 -8.49
CA ILE A 212 -10.90 3.22 -9.08
C ILE A 212 -10.31 4.48 -9.76
N GLN A 213 -10.44 4.61 -11.08
CA GLN A 213 -9.87 5.76 -11.83
C GLN A 213 -10.65 6.09 -13.12
N PRO A 214 -10.51 7.29 -13.73
CA PRO A 214 -11.23 7.67 -14.96
C PRO A 214 -10.63 7.07 -16.25
N SER A 215 -9.50 6.37 -16.17
CA SER A 215 -8.76 5.83 -17.32
C SER A 215 -8.80 4.30 -17.36
N PRO A 216 -8.88 3.67 -18.55
CA PRO A 216 -8.66 2.22 -18.71
C PRO A 216 -7.17 1.83 -18.68
N HIS A 217 -6.27 2.81 -18.69
CA HIS A 217 -4.82 2.62 -18.67
C HIS A 217 -4.27 2.85 -17.27
N LEU A 218 -3.24 2.10 -16.89
CA LEU A 218 -2.51 2.31 -15.64
C LEU A 218 -1.49 3.43 -15.82
N ASN A 219 -1.45 4.32 -14.83
CA ASN A 219 -0.49 5.42 -14.73
C ASN A 219 0.14 5.42 -13.33
N PHE A 220 0.62 4.25 -12.91
CA PHE A 220 1.45 4.12 -11.72
C PHE A 220 2.80 4.81 -11.97
N TYR A 221 3.33 5.46 -10.93
CA TYR A 221 4.60 6.18 -10.96
C TYR A 221 5.78 5.29 -11.40
N ASP A 222 5.98 4.14 -10.73
CA ASP A 222 7.09 3.21 -11.02
C ASP A 222 6.66 1.87 -11.65
N TYR A 223 5.37 1.50 -11.58
CA TYR A 223 4.92 0.13 -11.82
C TYR A 223 4.20 -0.06 -13.16
N HIS A 224 4.34 -1.26 -13.72
CA HIS A 224 3.72 -1.65 -14.98
C HIS A 224 2.69 -2.76 -14.76
N ALA A 225 1.71 -2.86 -15.65
CA ALA A 225 0.67 -3.89 -15.59
C ALA A 225 1.21 -5.34 -15.61
N THR A 226 2.46 -5.53 -16.02
CA THR A 226 3.19 -6.81 -16.03
C THR A 226 3.69 -7.26 -14.67
N ASP A 227 3.77 -6.35 -13.71
CA ASP A 227 4.36 -6.60 -12.39
C ASP A 227 3.31 -7.21 -11.45
N PHE A 228 2.04 -7.21 -11.87
CA PHE A 228 0.89 -7.76 -11.17
C PHE A 228 0.57 -9.19 -11.64
N ILE A 229 0.51 -10.13 -10.69
CA ILE A 229 0.48 -11.58 -10.98
C ILE A 229 -0.92 -12.02 -11.42
N ASN A 230 -1.97 -11.54 -10.73
CA ASN A 230 -3.36 -11.78 -11.11
C ASN A 230 -4.02 -10.46 -11.49
N TYR A 231 -4.62 -10.41 -12.69
CA TYR A 231 -5.27 -9.21 -13.23
C TYR A 231 -6.69 -9.49 -13.70
N ILE A 232 -7.67 -8.77 -13.13
CA ILE A 232 -9.03 -8.74 -13.66
C ILE A 232 -9.17 -7.55 -14.62
N PRO A 233 -9.54 -7.76 -15.91
CA PRO A 233 -9.73 -6.68 -16.87
C PRO A 233 -10.72 -5.61 -16.38
N PRO A 234 -10.48 -4.32 -16.69
CA PRO A 234 -11.15 -3.23 -16.01
C PRO A 234 -12.63 -3.20 -16.39
N ARG A 235 -13.47 -2.89 -15.42
CA ARG A 235 -14.91 -2.76 -15.62
C ARG A 235 -15.33 -1.31 -15.54
N LEU A 236 -16.19 -0.91 -16.48
CA LEU A 236 -16.83 0.39 -16.44
C LEU A 236 -17.86 0.41 -15.30
N THR A 237 -17.58 1.24 -14.30
CA THR A 237 -18.43 1.50 -13.14
C THR A 237 -19.30 2.72 -13.43
N ARG A 238 -20.62 2.61 -13.17
CA ARG A 238 -21.58 3.70 -13.41
C ARG A 238 -21.55 4.70 -12.25
N PRO A 239 -21.73 6.02 -12.47
CA PRO A 239 -21.72 7.01 -11.40
C PRO A 239 -22.65 6.71 -10.23
N ASP A 240 -23.86 6.19 -10.47
CA ASP A 240 -24.78 5.81 -9.38
C ASP A 240 -24.29 4.65 -8.50
N THR A 241 -23.23 3.94 -8.91
CA THR A 241 -22.54 2.92 -8.10
C THR A 241 -21.58 3.54 -7.10
N LEU A 242 -21.00 4.69 -7.42
CA LEU A 242 -20.10 5.39 -6.50
C LEU A 242 -20.87 5.81 -5.25
N LYS A 243 -22.10 6.32 -5.45
CA LYS A 243 -23.06 6.62 -4.37
C LYS A 243 -23.43 5.41 -3.53
N GLU A 244 -23.40 4.21 -4.11
CA GLU A 244 -23.61 2.96 -3.36
C GLU A 244 -22.37 2.66 -2.52
N ILE A 245 -21.15 2.82 -3.06
CA ILE A 245 -19.85 2.55 -2.41
C ILE A 245 -19.53 3.55 -1.28
N GLU A 246 -19.47 4.83 -1.60
CA GLU A 246 -19.28 5.93 -0.67
C GLU A 246 -19.75 7.22 -1.36
N PRO A 247 -20.83 7.87 -0.88
CA PRO A 247 -21.36 9.12 -1.42
C PRO A 247 -20.31 10.16 -1.84
N GLU A 248 -19.26 10.37 -1.04
CA GLU A 248 -18.20 11.36 -1.31
C GLU A 248 -17.43 11.08 -2.63
N LEU A 249 -17.35 9.81 -3.07
CA LEU A 249 -16.74 9.44 -4.36
C LEU A 249 -17.49 10.00 -5.57
N THR A 250 -18.77 10.36 -5.42
CA THR A 250 -19.56 10.92 -6.53
C THR A 250 -19.05 12.30 -6.92
N ASP A 251 -18.72 13.11 -5.91
CA ASP A 251 -18.23 14.47 -6.09
C ASP A 251 -16.74 14.43 -6.49
N PHE A 252 -15.96 13.50 -5.93
CA PHE A 252 -14.55 13.27 -6.29
C PHE A 252 -14.29 12.98 -7.77
N PHE A 253 -15.22 12.31 -8.46
CA PHE A 253 -15.09 11.93 -9.88
C PHE A 253 -15.90 12.79 -10.87
N ASP A 254 -16.64 13.79 -10.39
CA ASP A 254 -17.28 14.86 -11.19
C ASP A 254 -18.04 14.36 -12.47
N THR A 255 -18.74 13.23 -12.33
CA THR A 255 -19.53 12.51 -13.37
C THR A 255 -18.76 11.80 -14.51
N ILE A 256 -17.45 11.58 -14.37
CA ILE A 256 -16.62 10.91 -15.38
C ILE A 256 -16.94 9.40 -15.48
N LEU A 257 -16.60 8.77 -16.62
CA LEU A 257 -16.62 7.31 -16.79
C LEU A 257 -15.49 6.68 -15.99
N ILE A 258 -15.82 5.77 -15.07
CA ILE A 258 -14.84 5.20 -14.13
C ILE A 258 -14.57 3.75 -14.46
N TYR A 259 -13.32 3.36 -14.30
CA TYR A 259 -12.82 2.01 -14.45
C TYR A 259 -12.41 1.48 -13.08
N THR A 260 -12.98 0.35 -12.69
CA THR A 260 -12.55 -0.41 -11.51
C THR A 260 -11.67 -1.57 -11.96
N PHE A 261 -10.50 -1.70 -11.33
CA PHE A 261 -9.49 -2.73 -11.57
C PHE A 261 -9.26 -3.49 -10.26
N PHE A 262 -8.80 -4.75 -10.38
CA PHE A 262 -8.38 -5.55 -9.23
C PHE A 262 -7.07 -6.27 -9.56
N TRP A 263 -6.15 -6.28 -8.60
CA TRP A 263 -4.90 -7.05 -8.65
C TRP A 263 -4.59 -7.78 -7.35
N GLU A 264 -3.72 -8.77 -7.48
CA GLU A 264 -3.02 -9.42 -6.39
C GLU A 264 -1.53 -9.38 -6.69
N LEU A 265 -0.74 -8.99 -5.67
CA LEU A 265 0.70 -9.11 -5.62
C LEU A 265 1.07 -10.08 -4.50
N ASN A 266 2.06 -10.92 -4.77
CA ASN A 266 2.71 -11.76 -3.77
C ASN A 266 4.10 -11.15 -3.57
N LEU A 267 4.36 -10.68 -2.35
CA LEU A 267 5.59 -10.02 -1.92
C LEU A 267 6.58 -11.04 -1.34
#